data_AF-R9L7X1-F1
#
_entry.id   AF-R9L7X1-F1
#
_cell.length_a   1.000
_cell.length_b   1.000
_cell.length_c   1.000
_cell.angle_alpha   90.00
_cell.angle_beta   90.00
_cell.angle_gamma   90.00
#
_symmetry.space_group_name_H-M   'P 1'
#
loop_
_entity.id
_entity.type
_entity.pdbx_description
1 polymer ?
#
loop_
_entity_poly.entity_id
_entity_poly.type
_entity_poly.pdbx_seq_one_letter_code
_entity_poly.pdbx_strand_id
1 'polypeptide(L)'
;MRSFLESLYYDYIIPEQQLIPKDPQYRQLSRELSEATMVWKEKLSSEDFAELEALIDLQQQIQGMEMAAAFARGFRLGAGLMIEVFSRDRA
;
A
#
# COMPACT_ATOMS: atom_id res chain seq x y z
N MET A 1 -17.39 -21.64 10.12
CA MET A 1 -16.32 -20.81 9.53
C MET A 1 -16.74 -20.49 8.10
N ARG A 2 -16.68 -19.23 7.68
CA ARG A 2 -16.96 -18.87 6.27
C ARG A 2 -15.74 -19.17 5.42
N SER A 3 -15.96 -19.49 4.15
CA SER A 3 -14.87 -19.66 3.20
C SER A 3 -14.20 -18.32 2.90
N PHE A 4 -12.97 -18.37 2.38
CA PHE A 4 -12.24 -17.19 1.94
C PHE A 4 -13.02 -16.41 0.85
N LEU A 5 -13.67 -17.12 -0.08
CA LEU A 5 -14.46 -16.53 -1.16
C LEU A 5 -15.73 -15.83 -0.63
N GLU A 6 -16.44 -16.42 0.32
CA GLU A 6 -17.57 -15.75 0.97
C GLU A 6 -17.11 -14.52 1.77
N SER A 7 -15.92 -14.59 2.37
CA SER A 7 -15.36 -13.49 3.14
C SER A 7 -14.94 -12.33 2.24
N LEU A 8 -14.47 -12.60 1.02
CA LEU A 8 -14.26 -11.60 -0.03
C LEU A 8 -15.58 -11.04 -0.59
N TYR A 9 -16.55 -11.90 -0.88
CA TYR A 9 -17.82 -11.51 -1.52
C TYR A 9 -18.66 -10.56 -0.64
N TYR A 10 -18.62 -10.75 0.68
CA TYR A 10 -19.36 -9.93 1.63
C TYR A 10 -18.48 -8.88 2.34
N ASP A 11 -17.34 -8.50 1.75
CA ASP A 11 -16.44 -7.44 2.26
C ASP A 11 -15.91 -7.64 3.68
N TYR A 12 -15.86 -8.89 4.16
CA TYR A 12 -15.21 -9.21 5.44
C TYR A 12 -13.68 -9.23 5.32
N ILE A 13 -13.17 -9.39 4.11
CA ILE A 13 -11.76 -9.19 3.75
C ILE A 13 -11.73 -8.10 2.69
N ILE A 14 -11.28 -6.91 3.09
CA ILE A 14 -11.02 -5.80 2.17
C ILE A 14 -9.50 -5.63 2.14
N PRO A 15 -8.81 -6.13 1.10
CA PRO A 15 -7.34 -6.12 1.04
C PRO A 15 -6.74 -4.71 1.18
N GLU A 16 -7.47 -3.69 0.74
CA GLU A 16 -7.06 -2.29 0.78
C GLU A 16 -7.24 -1.62 2.15
N GLN A 17 -8.25 -2.00 2.94
CA GLN A 17 -8.53 -1.32 4.22
C GLN A 17 -7.63 -1.79 5.38
N GLN A 18 -6.97 -2.94 5.24
CA GLN A 18 -5.99 -3.43 6.23
C GLN A 18 -4.56 -2.97 5.97
N LEU A 19 -4.35 -2.01 5.05
CA LEU A 19 -3.02 -1.58 4.63
C LEU A 19 -2.26 -0.74 5.65
N ILE A 20 -2.87 -0.31 6.77
CA ILE A 20 -2.13 0.38 7.84
C ILE A 20 -1.18 -0.63 8.50
N PRO A 21 0.16 -0.48 8.34
CA PRO A 21 1.09 -1.39 8.94
C PRO A 21 0.94 -1.36 10.46
N LYS A 22 0.86 -2.54 11.07
CA LYS A 22 0.84 -2.68 12.54
C LYS A 22 2.21 -2.46 13.16
N ASP A 23 3.25 -2.32 12.33
CA ASP A 23 4.62 -2.08 12.76
C ASP A 23 4.71 -0.75 13.54
N PRO A 24 5.20 -0.76 14.79
CA PRO A 24 5.43 0.47 15.55
C PRO A 24 6.32 1.48 14.81
N GLN A 25 7.27 1.02 13.99
CA GLN A 25 8.14 1.89 13.19
C GLN A 25 7.35 2.70 12.18
N TYR A 26 6.28 2.15 11.61
CA TYR A 26 5.41 2.89 10.69
C TYR A 26 4.80 4.13 11.36
N ARG A 27 4.32 3.98 12.60
CA ARG A 27 3.76 5.12 13.35
C ARG A 27 4.82 6.17 13.67
N GLN A 28 6.03 5.73 14.02
CA GLN A 28 7.14 6.62 14.28
C GLN A 28 7.51 7.41 13.01
N LEU A 29 7.73 6.73 11.89
CA LEU A 29 8.07 7.36 10.61
C LEU A 29 6.96 8.30 10.11
N SER A 30 5.69 7.91 10.28
CA SER A 30 4.54 8.77 9.93
C SER A 30 4.55 10.07 10.74
N ARG A 31 4.92 9.99 12.01
CA ARG A 31 5.06 11.17 12.87
C ARG A 31 6.24 12.04 12.45
N GLU A 32 7.41 11.44 12.21
CA GLU A 32 8.60 12.15 11.74
C GLU A 32 8.33 12.87 10.40
N LEU A 33 7.60 12.24 9.47
CA LEU A 33 7.17 12.85 8.21
C LEU A 33 6.28 14.07 8.43
N SER A 34 5.30 13.96 9.33
CA SER A 34 4.40 15.07 9.67
C SER A 34 5.15 16.24 10.30
N GLU A 35 6.05 15.95 11.26
CA GLU A 35 6.89 16.96 11.91
C GLU A 35 7.80 17.65 10.87
N ALA A 36 8.45 16.91 9.98
CA ALA A 36 9.27 17.47 8.90
C ALA A 36 8.44 18.36 7.95
N THR A 37 7.23 17.95 7.60
CA THR A 37 6.32 18.72 6.74
C THR A 37 5.94 20.06 7.37
N MET A 38 5.65 20.06 8.68
CA MET A 38 5.37 21.29 9.42
C MET A 38 6.55 22.26 9.44
N VAL A 39 7.79 21.76 9.55
CA VAL A 39 8.99 22.62 9.47
C VAL A 39 9.09 23.31 8.11
N TRP A 40 8.75 22.63 7.01
CA TRP A 40 8.72 23.25 5.68
C TRP A 40 7.61 24.28 5.55
N LYS A 41 6.44 24.00 6.14
CA LYS A 41 5.30 24.93 6.18
C LYS A 41 5.63 26.26 6.85
N GLU A 42 6.47 26.25 7.88
CA GLU A 42 6.90 27.47 8.58
C GLU A 42 7.98 28.25 7.80
N LYS A 43 8.77 27.58 6.97
CA LYS A 43 9.90 28.17 6.22
C LYS A 43 9.50 28.75 4.87
N LEU A 44 8.49 28.19 4.24
CA LEU A 44 8.08 28.52 2.88
C LEU A 44 6.94 29.53 2.87
N SER A 45 6.80 30.25 1.76
CA SER A 45 5.57 31.00 1.50
C SER A 45 4.41 30.03 1.30
N SER A 46 3.17 30.53 1.42
CA SER A 46 1.99 29.68 1.19
C SER A 46 1.92 29.15 -0.25
N GLU A 47 2.46 29.88 -1.22
CA GLU A 47 2.51 29.45 -2.64
C GLU A 47 3.57 28.37 -2.83
N ASP A 48 4.80 28.58 -2.36
CA ASP A 48 5.87 27.59 -2.47
C ASP A 48 5.53 26.29 -1.72
N PHE A 49 4.85 26.41 -0.56
CA PHE A 49 4.41 25.23 0.20
C PHE A 49 3.32 24.45 -0.56
N ALA A 50 2.39 25.14 -1.23
CA ALA A 50 1.37 24.48 -2.04
C ALA A 50 1.97 23.74 -3.25
N GLU A 51 3.01 24.30 -3.89
CA GLU A 51 3.75 23.59 -4.94
C GLU A 51 4.47 22.35 -4.41
N LEU A 52 5.05 22.44 -3.20
CA LEU A 52 5.66 21.29 -2.52
C LEU A 52 4.63 20.20 -2.19
N GLU A 53 3.45 20.58 -1.67
CA GLU A 53 2.36 19.63 -1.43
C GLU A 53 1.93 18.93 -2.73
N ALA A 54 1.77 19.68 -3.82
CA ALA A 54 1.42 19.11 -5.12
C ALA A 54 2.48 18.12 -5.65
N LEU A 55 3.77 18.40 -5.42
CA LEU A 55 4.85 17.47 -5.75
C LEU A 55 4.77 16.17 -4.94
N ILE A 56 4.51 16.28 -3.63
CA ILE A 56 4.35 15.12 -2.73
C ILE A 56 3.14 14.29 -3.15
N ASP A 57 2.01 14.94 -3.50
CA ASP A 57 0.80 14.25 -3.97
C ASP A 57 1.06 13.47 -5.25
N LEU A 58 1.79 14.04 -6.21
CA LEU A 58 2.19 13.35 -7.44
C LEU A 58 3.06 12.13 -7.13
N GLN A 59 4.00 12.24 -6.19
CA GLN A 59 4.82 11.12 -5.77
C GLN A 59 3.99 10.01 -5.11
N GLN A 60 3.02 10.37 -4.26
CA GLN A 60 2.12 9.40 -3.63
C GLN A 60 1.25 8.67 -4.65
N GLN A 61 0.76 9.36 -5.68
CA GLN A 61 0.01 8.74 -6.77
C GLN A 61 0.86 7.71 -7.54
N ILE A 62 2.10 8.07 -7.88
CA ILE A 62 3.05 7.14 -8.54
C ILE A 62 3.30 5.92 -7.66
N GLN A 63 3.59 6.12 -6.37
CA GLN A 63 3.81 5.03 -5.42
C GLN A 63 2.58 4.12 -5.30
N GLY A 64 1.37 4.68 -5.32
CA GLY A 64 0.12 3.92 -5.33
C GLY A 64 0.00 3.03 -6.57
N MET A 65 0.32 3.56 -7.75
CA MET A 65 0.32 2.79 -9.01
C MET A 65 1.36 1.65 -8.99
N GLU A 66 2.57 1.92 -8.49
CA GLU A 66 3.63 0.92 -8.35
C GLU A 66 3.23 -0.18 -7.37
N MET A 67 2.63 0.19 -6.22
CA MET A 67 2.17 -0.76 -5.21
C MET A 67 1.06 -1.66 -5.74
N ALA A 68 0.10 -1.10 -6.49
CA ALA A 68 -0.96 -1.87 -7.13
C ALA A 68 -0.39 -2.86 -8.16
N ALA A 69 0.57 -2.43 -8.98
CA ALA A 69 1.25 -3.31 -9.93
C ALA A 69 2.05 -4.43 -9.24
N ALA A 70 2.77 -4.10 -8.17
CA ALA A 70 3.52 -5.05 -7.36
C ALA A 70 2.59 -6.09 -6.71
N PHE A 71 1.46 -5.66 -6.14
CA PHE A 71 0.45 -6.54 -5.56
C PHE A 71 -0.10 -7.52 -6.60
N ALA A 72 -0.55 -7.02 -7.75
CA ALA A 72 -1.11 -7.85 -8.81
C ALA A 72 -0.08 -8.85 -9.35
N ARG A 73 1.17 -8.41 -9.55
CA ARG A 73 2.27 -9.28 -9.99
C ARG A 73 2.58 -10.37 -8.96
N GLY A 74 2.67 -10.00 -7.68
CA GLY A 74 2.94 -10.93 -6.58
C GLY A 74 1.85 -12.00 -6.45
N PHE A 75 0.58 -11.60 -6.57
CA PHE A 75 -0.55 -12.53 -6.51
C PHE A 75 -0.55 -13.53 -7.68
N ARG A 76 -0.30 -13.05 -8.91
CA ARG A 76 -0.17 -13.91 -10.09
C ARG A 76 0.98 -14.89 -9.96
N LEU A 77 2.13 -14.43 -9.45
CA LEU A 77 3.28 -15.28 -9.21
C LEU A 77 2.96 -16.36 -8.18
N GLY A 78 2.37 -15.99 -7.04
CA GLY A 78 1.99 -16.93 -5.99
C GLY A 78 0.99 -17.99 -6.50
N ALA A 79 -0.03 -17.57 -7.25
CA ALA A 79 -0.97 -18.51 -7.87
C ALA A 79 -0.29 -19.47 -8.86
N GLY A 80 0.63 -18.96 -9.70
CA GLY A 80 1.41 -19.78 -10.63
C GLY A 80 2.27 -20.83 -9.91
N LEU A 81 2.97 -20.43 -8.84
CA LEU A 81 3.76 -21.35 -8.01
C LEU A 81 2.90 -22.44 -7.38
N MET A 82 1.73 -22.08 -6.85
CA MET A 82 0.80 -23.06 -6.26
C MET A 82 0.33 -24.08 -7.32
N ILE A 83 -0.04 -23.61 -8.50
CA ILE A 83 -0.42 -24.49 -9.62
C ILE A 83 0.74 -25.43 -9.98
N GLU A 84 1.97 -24.92 -10.11
CA GLU A 84 3.14 -25.74 -10.43
C GLU A 84 3.38 -26.84 -9.38
N VAL A 85 3.34 -26.48 -8.10
CA VAL A 85 3.54 -27.42 -6.98
C VAL A 85 2.48 -28.51 -7.00
N PHE A 86 1.20 -28.16 -7.08
CA PHE A 86 0.11 -29.14 -7.00
C PHE A 86 -0.16 -29.92 -8.31
N SER A 87 0.33 -29.43 -9.45
CA SER A 87 0.14 -30.12 -10.74
C SER A 87 1.19 -31.21 -10.97
N ARG A 88 2.30 -31.23 -10.23
CA ARG A 88 3.37 -32.24 -10.37
C ARG A 88 3.10 -33.57 -9.64
N ASP A 89 2.03 -33.69 -8.86
CA ASP A 89 1.63 -34.92 -8.15
C ASP A 89 0.56 -35.76 -8.89
N ARG A 90 0.23 -35.45 -10.15
CA ARG A 90 -0.56 -36.35 -11.01
C ARG A 90 0.37 -37.12 -11.95
N ALA A 91 1.05 -38.13 -11.41
CA ALA A 91 1.66 -39.22 -12.17
C ALA A 91 0.92 -40.53 -11.85
#